data_AF-A0A923CWZ4-F1
#
_entry.id   AF-A0A923CWZ4-F1
#
_cell.length_a   1.000
_cell.length_b   1.000
_cell.length_c   1.000
_cell.angle_alpha   90.00
_cell.angle_beta   90.00
_cell.angle_gamma   90.00
#
_symmetry.space_group_name_H-M   'P 1'
#
loop_
_entity.id
_entity.type
_entity.pdbx_description
1 polymer ?
#
loop_
_entity_poly.entity_id
_entity_poly.type
_entity_poly.pdbx_seq_one_letter_code
_entity_poly.pdbx_strand_id
1 'polypeptide(L)'
;MMNGYGIGGFGGLGLLGPLGGMATMGLGLLLVVGLVVWLVYSLTRETNTGPAVTAAPGTYAPTQTSAPAPHDPAREIVRERYARGEIDEVEYNRLIAGLS
;
A
#
# COMPACT_ATOMS: atom_id res chain seq x y z
N MET A 1 -4.91 -44.38 -28.44
CA MET A 1 -3.90 -44.29 -27.38
C MET A 1 -3.73 -42.82 -27.04
N MET A 2 -4.04 -42.50 -25.79
CA MET A 2 -3.61 -41.35 -24.98
C MET A 2 -3.65 -39.93 -25.57
N ASN A 3 -4.64 -39.17 -25.08
CA ASN A 3 -4.60 -37.73 -24.92
C ASN A 3 -3.29 -37.30 -24.25
N GLY A 4 -2.53 -36.45 -24.92
CA GLY A 4 -1.38 -35.76 -24.36
C GLY A 4 -1.55 -34.26 -24.55
N TYR A 5 -2.54 -33.66 -23.89
CA TYR A 5 -2.56 -32.21 -23.64
C TYR A 5 -1.39 -31.86 -22.71
N GLY A 6 -0.17 -31.87 -23.28
CA GLY A 6 0.96 -31.20 -22.69
C GLY A 6 0.85 -29.74 -23.05
N ILE A 7 0.14 -28.96 -22.22
CA ILE A 7 0.36 -27.51 -22.13
C ILE A 7 1.79 -27.35 -21.62
N GLY A 8 2.74 -27.50 -22.54
CA GLY A 8 4.17 -27.48 -22.32
C GLY A 8 4.63 -26.04 -22.20
N GLY A 9 4.79 -25.59 -20.96
CA GLY A 9 5.92 -24.75 -20.57
C GLY A 9 6.02 -23.38 -21.21
N PHE A 10 5.02 -22.52 -21.05
CA PHE A 10 5.25 -21.08 -21.12
C PHE A 10 5.75 -20.58 -19.75
N GLY A 11 7.08 -20.61 -19.55
CA GLY A 11 7.72 -19.90 -18.44
C GLY A 11 9.03 -20.51 -17.91
N GLY A 12 10.17 -20.15 -18.52
CA GLY A 12 11.41 -19.92 -17.76
C GLY A 12 12.26 -21.12 -17.30
N LEU A 13 12.31 -22.22 -18.07
CA LEU A 13 13.25 -23.32 -17.82
C LEU A 13 14.67 -23.01 -18.33
N GLY A 14 15.44 -22.30 -17.52
CA GLY A 14 16.91 -22.24 -17.57
C GLY A 14 17.39 -21.59 -16.27
N LEU A 15 17.92 -22.29 -15.27
CA LEU A 15 19.21 -22.94 -15.45
C LEU A 15 19.58 -24.05 -14.43
N LEU A 16 18.84 -24.41 -13.37
CA LEU A 16 19.39 -25.34 -12.34
C LEU A 16 18.35 -26.20 -11.57
N GLY A 17 17.85 -27.29 -12.17
CA GLY A 17 17.26 -28.45 -11.45
C GLY A 17 16.01 -28.21 -10.57
N PRO A 18 15.57 -29.21 -9.76
CA PRO A 18 14.41 -29.09 -8.87
C PRO A 18 14.55 -28.01 -7.79
N LEU A 19 15.79 -27.57 -7.48
CA LEU A 19 16.08 -26.41 -6.63
C LEU A 19 15.78 -25.08 -7.35
N GLY A 20 15.96 -25.00 -8.66
CA GLY A 20 15.58 -23.86 -9.49
C GLY A 20 14.06 -23.67 -9.60
N GLY A 21 13.29 -24.76 -9.51
CA GLY A 21 11.82 -24.70 -9.44
C GLY A 21 11.31 -24.05 -8.14
N MET A 22 11.90 -24.38 -6.99
CA MET A 22 11.56 -23.72 -5.73
C MET A 22 12.04 -22.26 -5.68
N ALA A 23 13.24 -21.98 -6.21
CA ALA A 23 13.78 -20.62 -6.27
C ALA A 23 12.95 -19.70 -7.19
N THR A 24 12.46 -20.21 -8.33
CA THR A 24 11.58 -19.45 -9.24
C THR A 24 10.18 -19.24 -8.66
N MET A 25 9.63 -20.20 -7.91
CA MET A 25 8.38 -20.01 -7.17
C MET A 25 8.51 -18.97 -6.05
N GLY A 26 9.60 -19.00 -5.28
CA GLY A 26 9.88 -18.00 -4.24
C GLY A 26 10.13 -16.61 -4.82
N LEU A 27 10.89 -16.51 -5.91
CA LEU A 27 11.14 -15.26 -6.61
C LEU A 27 9.85 -14.69 -7.22
N GLY A 28 9.00 -15.53 -7.81
CA GLY A 28 7.69 -15.14 -8.32
C GLY A 28 6.78 -14.59 -7.23
N LEU A 29 6.74 -15.25 -6.07
CA LEU A 29 5.98 -14.78 -4.92
C LEU A 29 6.51 -13.44 -4.40
N LEU A 30 7.83 -13.28 -4.27
CA LEU A 30 8.44 -12.01 -3.86
C LEU A 30 8.14 -10.87 -4.84
N LEU A 31 8.14 -11.14 -6.16
CA LEU A 31 7.76 -10.15 -7.17
C LEU A 31 6.30 -9.74 -7.05
N VAL A 32 5.38 -10.71 -6.84
CA VAL A 32 3.96 -10.41 -6.65
C VAL A 32 3.74 -9.61 -5.37
N VAL A 33 4.34 -10.03 -4.25
CA VAL A 33 4.25 -9.31 -2.97
C VAL A 33 4.82 -7.90 -3.10
N GLY A 34 6.01 -7.76 -3.73
CA GLY A 34 6.63 -6.46 -3.98
C GLY A 34 5.76 -5.55 -4.86
N LEU A 35 5.13 -6.10 -5.90
CA LEU A 35 4.22 -5.37 -6.77
C LEU A 35 2.97 -4.88 -6.02
N VAL A 36 2.39 -5.72 -5.17
CA VAL A 36 1.22 -5.36 -4.35
C VAL A 36 1.56 -4.25 -3.36
N VAL A 37 2.68 -4.38 -2.64
CA VAL A 37 3.16 -3.34 -1.71
C VAL A 37 3.43 -2.02 -2.45
N TRP A 38 4.09 -2.09 -3.60
CA TRP A 38 4.37 -0.92 -4.43
C TRP A 38 3.08 -0.22 -4.89
N LEU A 39 2.06 -0.99 -5.31
CA LEU A 39 0.77 -0.46 -5.74
C LEU A 39 0.03 0.23 -4.59
N VAL A 40 -0.08 -0.40 -3.42
CA VAL A 40 -0.70 0.23 -2.24
C VAL A 40 0.01 1.54 -1.87
N TYR A 41 1.34 1.54 -1.97
CA TYR A 41 2.15 2.71 -1.67
C TYR A 41 2.04 3.82 -2.72
N SER A 42 1.87 3.48 -4.01
CA SER A 42 1.63 4.48 -5.05
C SER A 42 0.26 5.15 -4.88
N LEU A 43 -0.79 4.37 -4.60
CA LEU A 43 -2.14 4.92 -4.37
C LEU A 43 -2.20 5.83 -3.13
N THR A 44 -1.45 5.51 -2.07
CA THR A 44 -1.38 6.34 -0.85
C THR A 44 -0.49 7.58 -1.02
N ARG A 45 0.43 7.58 -1.97
CA ARG A 45 1.25 8.76 -2.32
C ARG A 45 0.50 9.74 -3.22
N GLU A 46 -0.33 9.24 -4.14
CA GLU A 46 -1.12 10.10 -5.03
C GLU A 46 -2.17 10.92 -4.25
N THR A 47 -2.67 10.42 -3.12
CA THR A 47 -3.56 11.21 -2.24
C THR A 47 -2.84 12.31 -1.45
N ASN A 48 -1.52 12.23 -1.29
CA ASN A 48 -0.70 13.24 -0.61
C ASN A 48 0.03 14.18 -1.57
N THR A 49 0.08 13.85 -2.86
CA THR A 49 0.59 14.74 -3.90
C THR A 49 -0.58 15.59 -4.41
N GLY A 50 -1.08 16.47 -3.54
CA GLY A 50 -1.99 17.52 -3.97
C GLY A 50 -1.38 18.25 -5.18
N PRO A 51 -2.19 18.71 -6.15
CA PRO A 51 -1.69 19.34 -7.35
C PRO A 51 -0.74 20.46 -6.94
N ALA A 52 0.50 20.40 -7.42
CA ALA A 52 1.41 21.53 -7.38
C ALA A 52 0.77 22.62 -8.25
N VAL A 53 -0.12 23.40 -7.63
CA VAL A 53 -0.68 24.61 -8.21
C VAL A 53 0.53 25.50 -8.47
N THR A 54 0.92 25.56 -9.73
CA THR A 54 1.85 26.56 -10.22
C THR A 54 1.17 27.89 -9.97
N ALA A 55 1.55 28.54 -8.87
CA ALA A 55 1.00 29.82 -8.49
C ALA A 55 1.39 30.85 -9.56
N ALA A 56 0.45 31.17 -10.43
CA ALA A 56 0.46 32.44 -11.14
C ALA A 56 0.34 33.55 -10.08
N PRO A 57 1.14 34.64 -10.15
CA PRO A 57 1.07 35.71 -9.17
C PRO A 57 -0.20 36.52 -9.43
N GLY A 58 -1.27 36.23 -8.69
CA GLY A 58 -2.50 37.01 -8.80
C GLY A 58 -3.62 36.44 -7.95
N THR A 59 -4.12 37.28 -7.05
CA THR A 59 -5.34 37.12 -6.26
C THR A 59 -5.16 36.37 -4.94
N TYR A 60 -5.11 37.15 -3.86
CA TYR A 60 -5.27 36.71 -2.48
C TYR A 60 -6.63 36.01 -2.32
N ALA A 61 -6.65 34.69 -2.43
CA ALA A 61 -7.74 33.89 -1.89
C ALA A 61 -7.60 33.91 -0.36
N PRO A 62 -8.69 34.07 0.41
CA PRO A 62 -8.61 33.95 1.87
C PRO A 62 -8.12 32.54 2.17
N THR A 63 -6.91 32.46 2.72
CA THR A 63 -6.43 31.26 3.40
C THR A 63 -7.48 30.95 4.46
N GLN A 64 -8.28 29.91 4.20
CA GLN A 64 -9.02 29.25 5.24
C GLN A 64 -7.97 28.68 6.18
N THR A 65 -7.56 29.49 7.15
CA THR A 65 -6.97 29.02 8.39
C THR A 65 -8.02 28.09 8.97
N SER A 66 -7.90 26.80 8.63
CA SER A 66 -8.59 25.75 9.35
C SER A 66 -8.19 25.97 10.80
N ALA A 67 -9.15 26.43 11.60
CA ALA A 67 -9.00 26.45 13.05
C ALA A 67 -8.42 25.09 13.46
N PRO A 68 -7.45 25.02 14.39
CA PRO A 68 -6.95 23.74 14.86
C PRO A 68 -8.16 22.93 15.26
N ALA A 69 -8.46 21.87 14.51
CA ALA A 69 -9.47 20.92 14.92
C ALA A 69 -9.11 20.51 16.35
N PRO A 70 -10.09 20.35 17.26
CA PRO A 70 -9.80 19.90 18.61
C PRO A 70 -8.88 18.69 18.52
N HIS A 71 -7.60 18.89 18.85
CA HIS A 71 -6.60 17.84 18.78
C HIS A 71 -7.01 16.88 19.87
N ASP A 72 -7.74 15.83 19.52
CA ASP A 72 -8.02 14.73 20.40
C ASP A 72 -6.74 13.90 20.47
N PRO A 73 -5.92 14.05 21.53
CA PRO A 73 -4.63 13.39 21.62
C PRO A 73 -4.80 11.87 21.57
N ALA A 74 -5.94 11.34 22.01
CA ALA A 74 -6.19 9.92 21.97
C ALA A 74 -6.38 9.40 20.54
N ARG A 75 -7.08 10.15 19.67
CA ARG A 75 -7.22 9.78 18.25
C ARG A 75 -5.88 9.81 17.52
N GLU A 76 -5.02 10.77 17.85
CA GLU A 76 -3.67 10.89 17.27
C GLU A 76 -2.78 9.71 17.66
N ILE A 77 -2.76 9.35 18.94
CA ILE A 77 -2.00 8.20 19.45
C ILE A 77 -2.47 6.89 18.81
N VAL A 78 -3.79 6.70 18.64
CA VAL A 78 -4.34 5.49 17.99
C VAL A 78 -3.94 5.42 16.52
N ARG A 79 -3.98 6.55 15.80
CA ARG A 79 -3.53 6.63 14.40
C ARG A 79 -2.04 6.33 14.28
N GLU A 80 -1.22 6.85 15.18
CA GLU A 80 0.21 6.61 15.16
C GLU A 80 0.56 5.15 15.44
N ARG A 81 -0.13 4.51 16.40
CA ARG A 81 0.03 3.07 16.68
C ARG A 81 -0.39 2.20 15.50
N TYR A 82 -1.47 2.54 14.82
CA TYR A 82 -1.88 1.84 13.60
C TYR A 82 -0.84 2.02 12.47
N ALA A 83 -0.32 3.24 12.28
CA ALA A 83 0.71 3.51 11.27
C ALA A 83 2.02 2.76 11.53
N ARG A 84 2.35 2.50 12.81
CA ARG A 84 3.48 1.67 13.22
C ARG A 84 3.20 0.16 13.14
N GLY A 85 1.95 -0.23 12.92
CA GLY A 85 1.50 -1.62 12.95
C GLY A 85 1.47 -2.24 14.36
N GLU A 86 1.41 -1.42 15.41
CA GLU A 86 1.29 -1.88 16.80
C GLU A 86 -0.13 -2.38 17.11
N ILE A 87 -1.13 -1.98 16.32
CA ILE A 87 -2.53 -2.40 16.43
C ILE A 87 -3.08 -2.78 15.06
N ASP A 88 -4.03 -3.71 15.02
CA ASP A 88 -4.68 -4.14 13.79
C ASP A 88 -5.84 -3.20 13.36
N GLU A 89 -6.38 -3.42 12.16
CA GLU A 89 -7.49 -2.63 11.61
C GLU A 89 -8.78 -2.75 12.45
N VAL A 90 -9.05 -3.92 13.03
CA VAL A 90 -10.24 -4.18 13.84
C VAL A 90 -10.17 -3.38 15.15
N GLU A 91 -9.00 -3.39 15.78
CA GLU A 91 -8.69 -2.65 16.99
C GLU A 91 -8.68 -1.14 16.76
N TYR A 92 -8.08 -0.68 15.64
CA TYR A 92 -8.11 0.73 15.23
C TYR A 92 -9.55 1.25 15.12
N ASN A 93 -10.40 0.54 14.37
CA ASN A 93 -11.79 0.93 14.15
C ASN A 93 -12.59 0.94 15.46
N ARG A 94 -12.35 -0.03 16.35
CA ARG A 94 -12.98 -0.08 17.67
C ARG A 94 -12.59 1.12 18.54
N LEU A 95 -11.31 1.47 18.57
CA LEU A 95 -10.80 2.58 19.38
C LEU A 95 -11.27 3.94 18.85
N ILE A 96 -11.24 4.14 17.53
CA ILE A 96 -11.74 5.38 16.91
C ILE A 96 -13.24 5.55 17.12
N ALA A 97 -14.04 4.48 17.03
CA ALA A 97 -15.47 4.54 17.31
C ALA A 97 -15.78 4.84 18.79
N GLY A 98 -14.91 4.46 19.72
CA GLY A 98 -15.03 4.83 21.14
C GLY A 98 -14.62 6.27 21.44
N LEU A 99 -13.92 6.94 20.52
CA LEU A 99 -13.42 8.30 20.64
C LEU A 99 -14.29 9.33 19.90
N SER A 100 -15.36 8.90 19.23
CA SER A 100 -16.32 9.76 18.50
C SER A 100 -17.33 10.43 19.43
#